data_AF-A0A7X6IC57-F1
#
_entry.id   AF-A0A7X6IC57-F1
#
_cell.length_a   1.000
_cell.length_b   1.000
_cell.length_c   1.000
_cell.angle_alpha   90.00
_cell.angle_beta   90.00
_cell.angle_gamma   90.00
#
_symmetry.space_group_name_H-M   'P 1'
#
loop_
_entity.id
_entity.type
_entity.pdbx_description
1 polymer ?
#
loop_
_entity_poly.entity_id
_entity_poly.type
_entity_poly.pdbx_seq_one_letter_code
_entity_poly.pdbx_strand_id
1 'polypeptide(L)'
;MSAKLFKIIFLLSANVVLFIPPTNAVQLDAVVNANVAFSKETEIYKYQYSVSSDINNTYNIQIIDIDIEKPTGSKNLPNQGLMIIERNGTQTEYENYWTLKSKGFPGLMQSIIPVGFHPPDNWVAVPTMSLSVSWAATTPFGESRHLIRPGETKDGFELTSYGLPGIRIVRLYVSVPFAKLLEEAFNKAYQTTPPEEMTEEQVVAINKVVRDETSIRITTIGPTSPQKNFVALDFINYLISLRRQAETHLWITQPSIIPALDAKLDLVKASLTANNNAAAITDLNDLINEVENKKKVALTSEAYILLKFNVLYLREKLLRSK
;
A
#
# COMPACT_ATOMS: atom_id res chain seq x y z
N MET A 1 -28.40 31.01 -11.54
CA MET A 1 -27.52 29.83 -11.32
C MET A 1 -28.30 28.82 -10.48
N SER A 2 -28.55 27.60 -10.98
CA SER A 2 -29.48 26.66 -10.33
C SER A 2 -28.84 25.95 -9.13
N ALA A 3 -29.64 25.60 -8.11
CA ALA A 3 -29.18 24.90 -6.90
C ALA A 3 -28.53 23.53 -7.18
N LYS A 4 -28.74 22.94 -8.36
CA LYS A 4 -28.06 21.70 -8.81
C LYS A 4 -26.60 21.96 -9.20
N LEU A 5 -26.33 23.05 -9.93
CA LEU A 5 -24.97 23.46 -10.28
C LEU A 5 -24.17 23.80 -9.02
N PHE A 6 -24.83 24.43 -8.03
CA PHE A 6 -24.22 24.71 -6.72
C PHE A 6 -23.90 23.43 -5.93
N LYS A 7 -24.66 22.34 -6.09
CA LYS A 7 -24.41 21.05 -5.41
C LYS A 7 -23.23 20.27 -6.03
N ILE A 8 -23.05 20.39 -7.35
CA ILE A 8 -21.88 19.87 -8.07
C ILE A 8 -20.63 20.69 -7.71
N ILE A 9 -20.76 22.03 -7.63
CA ILE A 9 -19.66 22.96 -7.29
C ILE A 9 -19.30 22.94 -5.79
N PHE A 10 -20.23 22.64 -4.87
CA PHE A 10 -19.88 22.48 -3.44
C PHE A 10 -19.19 21.13 -3.14
N LEU A 11 -19.27 20.18 -4.06
CA LEU A 11 -18.37 19.03 -4.13
C LEU A 11 -17.03 19.36 -4.84
N LEU A 12 -16.86 20.56 -5.41
CA LEU A 12 -15.79 20.90 -6.38
C LEU A 12 -15.15 22.32 -6.31
N SER A 13 -15.31 23.15 -5.28
CA SER A 13 -14.74 24.53 -5.26
C SER A 13 -13.49 24.65 -4.37
N ALA A 14 -12.39 25.26 -4.81
CA ALA A 14 -12.26 26.72 -4.94
C ALA A 14 -11.40 27.22 -6.14
N ASN A 15 -11.72 28.45 -6.57
CA ASN A 15 -11.24 29.21 -7.74
C ASN A 15 -9.72 29.29 -7.97
N VAL A 16 -9.25 29.07 -9.21
CA VAL A 16 -7.94 29.55 -9.71
C VAL A 16 -8.03 29.91 -11.21
N VAL A 17 -7.42 31.05 -11.55
CA VAL A 17 -7.28 31.63 -12.89
C VAL A 17 -6.32 30.81 -13.78
N LEU A 18 -6.69 30.71 -15.06
CA LEU A 18 -6.05 29.96 -16.13
C LEU A 18 -4.59 30.34 -16.42
N PHE A 19 -3.72 29.33 -16.50
CA PHE A 19 -2.54 29.31 -17.36
C PHE A 19 -2.35 27.90 -17.95
N ILE A 20 -2.15 27.81 -19.26
CA ILE A 20 -2.03 26.53 -20.01
C ILE A 20 -0.54 26.16 -20.16
N PRO A 21 -0.17 24.92 -19.77
CA PRO A 21 0.63 24.06 -20.67
C PRO A 21 0.03 22.63 -20.78
N PRO A 22 0.56 21.78 -21.69
CA PRO A 22 -0.20 20.84 -22.52
C PRO A 22 -0.28 19.38 -22.01
N THR A 23 -1.10 18.62 -22.77
CA THR A 23 -1.49 17.20 -22.80
C THR A 23 -0.36 16.14 -22.77
N ASN A 24 0.61 16.27 -21.88
CA ASN A 24 1.50 15.16 -21.56
C ASN A 24 0.95 14.45 -20.32
N ALA A 25 0.89 13.11 -20.36
CA ALA A 25 0.60 12.30 -19.19
C ALA A 25 1.43 12.80 -18.00
N VAL A 26 0.84 12.83 -16.80
CA VAL A 26 1.55 13.25 -15.59
C VAL A 26 2.86 12.48 -15.50
N GLN A 27 3.97 13.15 -15.75
CA GLN A 27 5.29 12.59 -15.53
C GLN A 27 5.55 12.66 -14.03
N LEU A 28 5.33 11.52 -13.37
CA LEU A 28 5.62 11.31 -11.97
C LEU A 28 6.54 10.09 -11.86
N ASP A 29 7.76 10.30 -11.40
CA ASP A 29 8.67 9.27 -10.95
C ASP A 29 8.83 9.38 -9.43
N ALA A 30 8.55 8.30 -8.71
CA ALA A 30 8.57 8.30 -7.26
C ALA A 30 8.96 6.94 -6.71
N VAL A 31 9.56 6.96 -5.52
CA VAL A 31 10.00 5.77 -4.81
C VAL A 31 9.28 5.69 -3.47
N VAL A 32 8.73 4.52 -3.16
CA VAL A 32 8.17 4.22 -1.84
C VAL A 32 8.98 3.12 -1.19
N ASN A 33 9.72 3.49 -0.15
CA ASN A 33 10.45 2.52 0.66
C ASN A 33 9.63 2.13 1.89
N ALA A 34 9.70 0.85 2.24
CA ALA A 34 9.06 0.30 3.43
C ALA A 34 10.09 -0.30 4.39
N ASN A 35 9.94 0.02 5.68
CA ASN A 35 10.63 -0.66 6.77
C ASN A 35 9.59 -1.38 7.63
N VAL A 36 9.93 -2.56 8.15
CA VAL A 36 9.03 -3.37 8.96
C VAL A 36 9.74 -3.83 10.23
N ALA A 37 9.10 -3.54 11.36
CA ALA A 37 9.46 -4.09 12.66
C ALA A 37 8.38 -5.08 13.12
N PHE A 38 8.78 -6.12 13.84
CA PHE A 38 7.87 -7.09 14.45
C PHE A 38 8.03 -7.06 15.97
N SER A 39 6.93 -6.88 16.69
CA SER A 39 6.89 -7.00 18.15
C SER A 39 6.50 -8.42 18.53
N LYS A 40 7.41 -9.15 19.18
CA LYS A 40 7.12 -10.52 19.66
C LYS A 40 6.08 -10.53 20.79
N GLU A 41 6.01 -9.47 21.59
CA GLU A 41 5.08 -9.35 22.72
C GLU A 41 3.63 -9.22 22.25
N THR A 42 3.40 -8.39 21.22
CA THR A 42 2.05 -8.13 20.71
C THR A 42 1.71 -8.94 19.46
N GLU A 43 2.69 -9.62 18.87
CA GLU A 43 2.61 -10.27 17.55
C GLU A 43 2.18 -9.31 16.41
N ILE A 44 2.41 -8.00 16.58
CA ILE A 44 2.07 -6.96 15.60
C ILE A 44 3.30 -6.56 14.78
N TYR A 45 3.10 -6.44 13.47
CA TYR A 45 4.02 -5.82 12.54
C TYR A 45 3.71 -4.32 12.43
N LYS A 46 4.77 -3.50 12.46
CA LYS A 46 4.73 -2.05 12.21
C LYS A 46 5.44 -1.78 10.89
N TYR A 47 4.68 -1.31 9.91
CA TYR A 47 5.13 -0.93 8.57
C TYR A 47 5.29 0.58 8.53
N GLN A 48 6.50 1.06 8.22
CA GLN A 48 6.83 2.47 8.13
C GLN A 48 7.25 2.79 6.71
N TYR A 49 6.68 3.85 6.13
CA TYR A 49 6.92 4.22 4.74
C TYR A 49 7.56 5.60 4.62
N SER A 50 8.45 5.70 3.63
CA SER A 50 8.99 6.95 3.10
C SER A 50 8.57 7.08 1.64
N VAL A 51 8.07 8.24 1.23
CA VAL A 51 7.72 8.52 -0.17
C VAL A 51 8.62 9.64 -0.70
N SER A 52 9.35 9.37 -1.77
CA SER A 52 10.26 10.33 -2.41
C SER A 52 9.77 10.66 -3.81
N SER A 53 9.74 11.95 -4.15
CA SER A 53 9.40 12.46 -5.48
C SER A 53 10.69 12.80 -6.23
N ASP A 54 10.84 12.35 -7.47
CA ASP A 54 11.97 12.76 -8.32
C ASP A 54 11.99 14.29 -8.52
N ILE A 55 13.19 14.86 -8.65
CA ILE A 55 13.39 16.31 -8.82
C ILE A 55 12.82 16.83 -10.15
N ASN A 56 12.70 15.97 -11.16
CA ASN A 56 12.20 16.35 -12.49
C ASN A 56 10.67 16.28 -12.59
N ASN A 57 9.98 15.88 -11.52
CA ASN A 57 8.52 15.87 -11.51
C ASN A 57 7.96 17.28 -11.62
N THR A 58 6.84 17.41 -12.31
CA THR A 58 6.16 18.72 -12.48
C THR A 58 5.18 19.01 -11.34
N TYR A 59 4.68 17.97 -10.68
CA TYR A 59 3.61 18.07 -9.70
C TYR A 59 4.02 17.50 -8.35
N ASN A 60 3.42 18.03 -7.29
CA ASN A 60 3.61 17.55 -5.94
C ASN A 60 2.74 16.31 -5.69
N ILE A 61 3.17 15.37 -4.85
CA ILE A 61 2.32 14.26 -4.40
C ILE A 61 1.43 14.76 -3.26
N GLN A 62 0.12 14.52 -3.37
CA GLN A 62 -0.89 14.97 -2.41
C GLN A 62 -1.55 13.82 -1.66
N ILE A 63 -1.73 12.68 -2.32
CA ILE A 63 -2.42 11.53 -1.76
C ILE A 63 -1.58 10.28 -1.99
N ILE A 64 -1.51 9.42 -0.98
CA ILE A 64 -0.87 8.11 -1.02
C ILE A 64 -1.94 7.10 -0.60
N ASP A 65 -2.27 6.16 -1.48
CA ASP A 65 -3.16 5.04 -1.13
C ASP A 65 -2.33 3.75 -1.08
N ILE A 66 -2.37 3.02 0.04
CA ILE A 66 -1.78 1.68 0.13
C ILE A 66 -2.90 0.65 0.21
N ASP A 67 -2.87 -0.30 -0.71
CA ASP A 67 -3.77 -1.46 -0.72
C ASP A 67 -3.72 -2.25 0.60
N ILE A 68 -4.89 -2.53 1.16
CA ILE A 68 -5.08 -3.41 2.32
C ILE A 68 -6.15 -4.48 2.02
N GLU A 69 -6.42 -4.75 0.74
CA GLU A 69 -7.35 -5.79 0.34
C GLU A 69 -6.91 -7.14 0.91
N LYS A 70 -7.88 -7.85 1.49
CA LYS A 70 -7.69 -9.16 2.05
C LYS A 70 -7.69 -10.19 0.91
N PRO A 71 -6.60 -10.96 0.72
CA PRO A 71 -6.57 -11.97 -0.33
C PRO A 71 -7.69 -13.02 -0.16
N THR A 72 -8.25 -13.48 -1.26
CA THR A 72 -9.25 -14.56 -1.27
C THR A 72 -8.72 -15.81 -0.55
N GLY A 73 -9.53 -16.39 0.34
CA GLY A 73 -9.15 -17.59 1.09
C GLY A 73 -8.14 -17.37 2.24
N SER A 74 -7.76 -16.12 2.52
CA SER A 74 -6.89 -15.79 3.65
C SER A 74 -7.61 -15.85 5.01
N LYS A 75 -6.81 -15.94 6.08
CA LYS A 75 -7.29 -15.99 7.47
C LYS A 75 -7.92 -14.64 7.85
N ASN A 76 -8.94 -14.66 8.72
CA ASN A 76 -9.33 -13.46 9.45
C ASN A 76 -8.24 -13.16 10.51
N LEU A 77 -7.69 -11.97 10.45
CA LEU A 77 -6.68 -11.53 11.41
C LEU A 77 -7.36 -10.88 12.62
N PRO A 78 -6.72 -10.94 13.81
CA PRO A 78 -7.16 -10.15 14.96
C PRO A 78 -7.09 -8.65 14.63
N ASN A 79 -7.87 -7.89 15.38
CA ASN A 79 -7.94 -6.43 15.28
C ASN A 79 -7.80 -5.72 16.64
N GLN A 80 -7.72 -6.49 17.73
CA GLN A 80 -7.50 -6.00 19.08
C GLN A 80 -6.12 -5.34 19.19
N GLY A 81 -6.03 -4.23 19.92
CA GLY A 81 -4.78 -3.50 20.12
C GLY A 81 -4.27 -2.71 18.92
N LEU A 82 -4.97 -2.75 17.77
CA LEU A 82 -4.66 -1.89 16.64
C LEU A 82 -5.21 -0.47 16.89
N MET A 83 -4.34 0.53 16.73
CA MET A 83 -4.67 1.93 16.98
C MET A 83 -4.76 2.73 15.70
N ILE A 84 -5.76 3.59 15.62
CA ILE A 84 -5.97 4.58 14.56
C ILE A 84 -5.69 5.96 15.15
N ILE A 85 -4.72 6.67 14.58
CA ILE A 85 -4.39 8.04 14.97
C ILE A 85 -5.00 8.99 13.95
N GLU A 86 -5.96 9.80 14.42
CA GLU A 86 -6.63 10.80 13.60
C GLU A 86 -5.84 12.11 13.52
N ARG A 87 -6.28 13.03 12.64
CA ARG A 87 -5.63 14.32 12.35
C ARG A 87 -5.28 15.15 13.60
N ASN A 88 -6.14 15.11 14.61
CA ASN A 88 -5.99 15.89 15.84
C ASN A 88 -5.14 15.17 16.91
N GLY A 89 -4.51 14.05 16.56
CA GLY A 89 -3.76 13.20 17.48
C GLY A 89 -4.64 12.28 18.35
N THR A 90 -5.98 12.32 18.18
CA THR A 90 -6.87 11.40 18.89
C THR A 90 -6.54 9.97 18.46
N GLN A 91 -6.30 9.13 19.46
CA GLN A 91 -6.10 7.70 19.25
C GLN A 91 -7.42 6.96 19.51
N THR A 92 -7.85 6.18 18.53
CA THR A 92 -9.05 5.36 18.62
C THR A 92 -8.68 3.92 18.33
N GLU A 93 -9.12 2.99 19.16
CA GLU A 93 -8.98 1.56 18.86
C GLU A 93 -9.74 1.21 17.57
N TYR A 94 -9.19 0.29 16.79
CA TYR A 94 -9.74 -0.13 15.51
C TYR A 94 -11.24 -0.50 15.61
N GLU A 95 -11.62 -1.30 16.60
CA GLU A 95 -13.02 -1.73 16.79
C GLU A 95 -13.98 -0.54 16.99
N ASN A 96 -13.56 0.44 17.81
CA ASN A 96 -14.35 1.64 18.09
C ASN A 96 -14.46 2.54 16.86
N TYR A 97 -13.35 2.74 16.15
CA TYR A 97 -13.32 3.52 14.92
C TYR A 97 -14.30 2.96 13.89
N TRP A 98 -14.25 1.65 13.67
CA TRP A 98 -15.12 0.99 12.69
C TRP A 98 -16.56 0.87 13.17
N THR A 99 -16.85 0.77 14.46
CA THR A 99 -18.23 0.84 14.97
C THR A 99 -18.90 2.18 14.61
N LEU A 100 -18.14 3.28 14.62
CA LEU A 100 -18.64 4.59 14.22
C LEU A 100 -18.75 4.75 12.70
N LYS A 101 -17.77 4.24 11.92
CA LYS A 101 -17.68 4.47 10.47
C LYS A 101 -18.37 3.39 9.60
N SER A 102 -18.49 2.16 10.08
CA SER A 102 -19.04 1.02 9.31
C SER A 102 -20.56 1.03 9.18
N LYS A 103 -21.28 1.91 9.88
CA LYS A 103 -22.75 2.06 9.74
C LYS A 103 -23.18 2.33 8.28
N GLY A 104 -22.29 2.88 7.45
CA GLY A 104 -22.52 3.05 6.01
C GLY A 104 -22.05 1.90 5.11
N PHE A 105 -21.23 0.97 5.61
CA PHE A 105 -20.48 0.00 4.78
C PHE A 105 -20.25 -1.37 5.47
N PRO A 106 -21.32 -2.13 5.80
CA PRO A 106 -21.21 -3.36 6.61
C PRO A 106 -20.36 -4.48 5.98
N GLY A 107 -20.09 -4.46 4.67
CA GLY A 107 -19.26 -5.46 3.97
C GLY A 107 -17.76 -5.14 3.90
N LEU A 108 -17.37 -3.89 4.15
CA LEU A 108 -15.98 -3.44 3.93
C LEU A 108 -15.00 -4.19 4.83
N MET A 109 -15.40 -4.39 6.09
CA MET A 109 -14.60 -5.04 7.14
C MET A 109 -14.22 -6.49 6.82
N GLN A 110 -15.01 -7.20 6.02
CA GLN A 110 -14.74 -8.59 5.67
C GLN A 110 -13.72 -8.72 4.53
N SER A 111 -13.54 -7.63 3.78
CA SER A 111 -12.76 -7.56 2.54
C SER A 111 -11.41 -6.86 2.73
N ILE A 112 -11.16 -6.27 3.90
CA ILE A 112 -9.89 -5.61 4.23
C ILE A 112 -9.11 -6.39 5.29
N ILE A 113 -7.81 -6.16 5.31
CA ILE A 113 -6.95 -6.55 6.42
C ILE A 113 -7.12 -5.53 7.56
N PRO A 114 -7.32 -5.99 8.81
CA PRO A 114 -7.27 -5.09 9.94
C PRO A 114 -5.91 -4.40 10.04
N VAL A 115 -5.94 -3.07 10.00
CA VAL A 115 -4.77 -2.22 10.14
C VAL A 115 -5.06 -1.07 11.08
N GLY A 116 -4.14 -0.82 12.02
CA GLY A 116 -4.00 0.51 12.61
C GLY A 116 -3.20 1.40 11.67
N PHE A 117 -3.34 2.72 11.80
CA PHE A 117 -2.60 3.65 10.96
C PHE A 117 -2.28 4.96 11.68
N HIS A 118 -1.16 5.55 11.31
CA HIS A 118 -0.66 6.82 11.85
C HIS A 118 -0.18 7.69 10.69
N PRO A 119 -0.81 8.86 10.45
CA PRO A 119 -0.32 9.82 9.46
C PRO A 119 0.85 10.64 10.02
N PRO A 120 1.78 11.10 9.17
CA PRO A 120 2.77 12.08 9.58
C PRO A 120 2.12 13.45 9.86
N ASP A 121 2.86 14.37 10.48
CA ASP A 121 2.40 15.73 10.74
C ASP A 121 1.88 16.42 9.48
N ASN A 122 0.72 17.08 9.64
CA ASN A 122 -0.02 17.77 8.57
C ASN A 122 -0.54 16.85 7.46
N TRP A 123 -0.78 15.57 7.78
CA TRP A 123 -1.49 14.63 6.93
C TRP A 123 -2.67 14.03 7.70
N VAL A 124 -3.67 13.54 6.96
CA VAL A 124 -4.74 12.71 7.50
C VAL A 124 -4.66 11.33 6.90
N ALA A 125 -5.11 10.32 7.64
CA ALA A 125 -5.25 8.97 7.15
C ALA A 125 -6.71 8.53 7.26
N VAL A 126 -7.24 7.90 6.22
CA VAL A 126 -8.60 7.34 6.21
C VAL A 126 -8.62 6.03 5.42
N PRO A 127 -9.37 5.01 5.87
CA PRO A 127 -9.67 3.88 5.01
C PRO A 127 -10.63 4.33 3.90
N THR A 128 -10.51 3.73 2.72
CA THR A 128 -11.33 4.08 1.55
C THR A 128 -12.14 2.89 1.06
N MET A 129 -13.13 3.19 0.22
CA MET A 129 -13.95 2.18 -0.46
C MET A 129 -13.16 1.34 -1.48
N SER A 130 -11.95 1.77 -1.85
CA SER A 130 -11.04 1.02 -2.72
C SER A 130 -10.17 0.01 -1.96
N LEU A 131 -10.58 -0.39 -0.75
CA LEU A 131 -9.89 -1.37 0.09
C LEU A 131 -8.44 -0.95 0.41
N SER A 132 -8.21 0.35 0.59
CA SER A 132 -6.90 0.94 0.88
C SER A 132 -6.94 1.84 2.12
N VAL A 133 -5.78 2.13 2.69
CA VAL A 133 -5.59 3.30 3.57
C VAL A 133 -5.04 4.43 2.72
N SER A 134 -5.72 5.58 2.76
CA SER A 134 -5.36 6.79 2.05
C SER A 134 -4.81 7.82 3.02
N TRP A 135 -3.60 8.30 2.75
CA TRP A 135 -3.04 9.47 3.40
C TRP A 135 -3.19 10.67 2.48
N ALA A 136 -3.71 11.78 2.98
CA ALA A 136 -3.83 13.03 2.24
C ALA A 136 -3.20 14.19 3.01
N ALA A 137 -2.42 15.02 2.34
CA ALA A 137 -1.84 16.21 2.94
C ALA A 137 -2.95 17.18 3.38
N THR A 138 -2.87 17.69 4.60
CA THR A 138 -3.77 18.75 5.05
C THR A 138 -3.31 20.06 4.43
N THR A 139 -3.96 20.51 3.38
CA THR A 139 -3.69 21.83 2.78
C THR A 139 -4.77 22.80 3.23
N PRO A 140 -4.61 23.52 4.36
CA PRO A 140 -5.50 24.62 4.66
C PRO A 140 -5.39 25.64 3.51
N PHE A 141 -6.52 25.97 2.89
CA PHE A 141 -6.64 27.08 1.93
C PHE A 141 -5.72 27.00 0.69
N GLY A 142 -5.45 25.79 0.19
CA GLY A 142 -4.68 25.62 -1.05
C GLY A 142 -3.16 25.79 -0.88
N GLU A 143 -2.66 25.88 0.35
CA GLU A 143 -1.21 25.95 0.57
C GLU A 143 -0.53 24.60 0.29
N SER A 144 0.36 24.59 -0.71
CA SER A 144 1.13 23.42 -1.14
C SER A 144 2.24 22.98 -0.17
N ARG A 145 2.36 23.61 1.01
CA ARG A 145 3.53 23.45 1.90
C ARG A 145 3.64 22.10 2.59
N HIS A 146 2.58 21.30 2.58
CA HIS A 146 2.53 19.99 3.22
C HIS A 146 2.54 18.81 2.22
N LEU A 147 2.51 19.13 0.92
CA LEU A 147 2.64 18.17 -0.17
C LEU A 147 4.09 17.69 -0.26
N ILE A 148 4.32 16.54 -0.91
CA ILE A 148 5.68 16.08 -1.22
C ILE A 148 6.08 16.72 -2.56
N ARG A 149 6.99 17.70 -2.52
CA ARG A 149 7.41 18.41 -3.74
C ARG A 149 8.42 17.61 -4.55
N PRO A 150 8.63 17.92 -5.84
CA PRO A 150 9.75 17.38 -6.61
C PRO A 150 11.07 17.52 -5.86
N GLY A 151 11.80 16.40 -5.72
CA GLY A 151 13.07 16.32 -4.99
C GLY A 151 12.94 16.19 -3.46
N GLU A 152 11.72 16.20 -2.91
CA GLU A 152 11.49 15.99 -1.47
C GLU A 152 11.17 14.52 -1.15
N THR A 153 11.55 14.12 0.06
CA THR A 153 11.16 12.86 0.70
C THR A 153 10.31 13.16 1.93
N LYS A 154 9.21 12.42 2.09
CA LYS A 154 8.35 12.49 3.27
C LYS A 154 8.29 11.13 3.95
N ASP A 155 8.62 11.13 5.24
CA ASP A 155 8.54 9.97 6.12
C ASP A 155 7.34 10.05 7.06
N GLY A 156 7.11 8.98 7.82
CA GLY A 156 6.19 8.94 8.96
C GLY A 156 4.79 8.40 8.62
N PHE A 157 4.60 7.86 7.42
CA PHE A 157 3.41 7.09 7.09
C PHE A 157 3.54 5.70 7.72
N GLU A 158 2.53 5.27 8.48
CA GLU A 158 2.63 4.03 9.23
C GLU A 158 1.33 3.21 9.20
N LEU A 159 1.50 1.90 9.04
CA LEU A 159 0.49 0.88 9.28
C LEU A 159 0.94 -0.06 10.40
N THR A 160 -0.01 -0.55 11.20
CA THR A 160 0.21 -1.66 12.13
C THR A 160 -0.77 -2.80 11.83
N SER A 161 -0.33 -4.05 11.87
CA SER A 161 -1.19 -5.20 11.56
C SER A 161 -0.61 -6.51 12.07
N TYR A 162 -1.48 -7.49 12.28
CA TYR A 162 -1.09 -8.90 12.44
C TYR A 162 -0.74 -9.58 11.10
N GLY A 163 -0.98 -8.90 9.96
CA GLY A 163 -0.64 -9.40 8.64
C GLY A 163 0.87 -9.51 8.43
N LEU A 164 1.31 -10.57 7.75
CA LEU A 164 2.70 -10.76 7.34
C LEU A 164 3.07 -9.77 6.23
N PRO A 165 4.36 -9.45 6.07
CA PRO A 165 4.81 -8.68 4.92
C PRO A 165 4.44 -9.37 3.60
N GLY A 166 3.76 -8.64 2.72
CA GLY A 166 3.47 -9.07 1.36
C GLY A 166 3.54 -7.89 0.39
N ILE A 167 3.51 -8.18 -0.91
CA ILE A 167 3.59 -7.16 -1.95
C ILE A 167 2.24 -6.45 -2.07
N ARG A 168 2.26 -5.12 -2.00
CA ARG A 168 1.09 -4.25 -2.08
C ARG A 168 1.25 -3.19 -3.14
N ILE A 169 0.11 -2.79 -3.69
CA ILE A 169 0.04 -1.68 -4.63
C ILE A 169 -0.07 -0.38 -3.84
N VAL A 170 0.74 0.59 -4.22
CA VAL A 170 0.61 1.97 -3.78
C VAL A 170 0.16 2.81 -4.96
N ARG A 171 -0.83 3.68 -4.74
CA ARG A 171 -1.21 4.72 -5.70
C ARG A 171 -0.79 6.08 -5.16
N LEU A 172 -0.02 6.82 -5.93
CA LEU A 172 0.39 8.18 -5.58
C LEU A 172 -0.37 9.13 -6.48
N TYR A 173 -1.16 10.04 -5.91
CA TYR A 173 -1.91 11.05 -6.68
C TYR A 173 -1.22 12.39 -6.56
N VAL A 174 -1.07 13.06 -7.70
CA VAL A 174 -0.46 14.37 -7.76
C VAL A 174 -1.47 15.50 -7.54
N SER A 175 -0.98 16.62 -7.02
CA SER A 175 -1.73 17.86 -6.93
C SER A 175 -1.70 18.57 -8.27
N VAL A 176 -2.79 18.40 -9.00
CA VAL A 176 -3.07 19.01 -10.30
C VAL A 176 -4.27 19.94 -10.16
N PRO A 177 -4.37 21.02 -10.96
CA PRO A 177 -5.58 21.83 -11.00
C PRO A 177 -6.78 20.98 -11.49
N PHE A 178 -7.51 20.38 -10.55
CA PHE A 178 -8.55 19.37 -10.84
C PHE A 178 -9.61 19.90 -11.81
N ALA A 179 -9.99 21.18 -11.70
CA ALA A 179 -10.93 21.83 -12.60
C ALA A 179 -10.49 21.75 -14.08
N LYS A 180 -9.19 21.95 -14.34
CA LYS A 180 -8.63 21.91 -15.71
C LYS A 180 -8.66 20.49 -16.28
N LEU A 181 -8.26 19.50 -15.49
CA LEU A 181 -8.28 18.11 -15.94
C LEU A 181 -9.70 17.58 -16.10
N LEU A 182 -10.62 18.00 -15.24
CA LEU A 182 -12.02 17.65 -15.35
C LEU A 182 -12.61 18.23 -16.64
N GLU A 183 -12.32 19.49 -16.95
CA GLU A 183 -12.72 20.14 -18.20
C GLU A 183 -12.13 19.43 -19.43
N GLU A 184 -10.84 19.08 -19.39
CA GLU A 184 -10.18 18.34 -20.49
C GLU A 184 -10.78 16.94 -20.68
N ALA A 185 -10.95 16.18 -19.60
CA ALA A 185 -11.55 14.84 -19.65
C ALA A 185 -13.01 14.90 -20.13
N PHE A 186 -13.76 15.91 -19.68
CA PHE A 186 -15.12 16.18 -20.13
C PHE A 186 -15.17 16.52 -21.62
N ASN A 187 -14.36 17.47 -22.08
CA ASN A 187 -14.28 17.86 -23.49
C ASN A 187 -13.83 16.68 -24.37
N LYS A 188 -13.01 15.76 -23.86
CA LYS A 188 -12.57 14.58 -24.59
C LYS A 188 -13.68 13.52 -24.71
N ALA A 189 -14.41 13.25 -23.64
CA ALA A 189 -15.36 12.14 -23.57
C ALA A 189 -16.80 12.53 -24.00
N TYR A 190 -17.21 13.78 -23.81
CA TYR A 190 -18.60 14.22 -23.93
C TYR A 190 -18.73 15.59 -24.61
N GLN A 191 -18.04 15.79 -25.74
CA GLN A 191 -17.96 17.03 -26.53
C GLN A 191 -19.28 17.80 -26.72
N THR A 192 -20.42 17.10 -26.71
CA THR A 192 -21.74 17.68 -27.03
C THR A 192 -22.74 17.66 -25.87
N THR A 193 -22.42 17.07 -24.72
CA THR A 193 -23.35 16.95 -23.58
C THR A 193 -22.98 17.97 -22.51
N PRO A 194 -23.79 19.01 -22.23
CA PRO A 194 -23.50 19.98 -21.18
C PRO A 194 -23.32 19.31 -19.80
N PRO A 195 -22.45 19.83 -18.90
CA PRO A 195 -22.19 19.22 -17.59
C PRO A 195 -23.46 19.01 -16.74
N GLU A 196 -24.45 19.89 -16.89
CA GLU A 196 -25.75 19.84 -16.21
C GLU A 196 -26.68 18.71 -16.70
N GLU A 197 -26.41 18.15 -17.87
CA GLU A 197 -27.17 17.03 -18.47
C GLU A 197 -26.52 15.67 -18.24
N MET A 198 -25.37 15.64 -17.56
CA MET A 198 -24.63 14.40 -17.31
C MET A 198 -25.37 13.48 -16.34
N THR A 199 -25.34 12.17 -16.64
CA THR A 199 -25.78 11.14 -15.69
C THR A 199 -24.73 10.90 -14.60
N GLU A 200 -25.15 10.32 -13.47
CA GLU A 200 -24.23 9.97 -12.38
C GLU A 200 -23.13 9.00 -12.85
N GLU A 201 -23.47 8.05 -13.73
CA GLU A 201 -22.53 7.08 -14.28
C GLU A 201 -21.44 7.77 -15.13
N GLN A 202 -21.81 8.77 -15.92
CA GLN A 202 -20.86 9.54 -16.72
C GLN A 202 -19.92 10.36 -15.82
N VAL A 203 -20.44 10.99 -14.77
CA VAL A 203 -19.62 11.71 -13.79
C VAL A 203 -18.64 10.76 -13.08
N VAL A 204 -19.10 9.56 -12.70
CA VAL A 204 -18.24 8.52 -12.11
C VAL A 204 -17.16 8.08 -13.11
N ALA A 205 -17.50 7.90 -14.39
CA ALA A 205 -16.55 7.52 -15.43
C ALA A 205 -15.46 8.58 -15.64
N ILE A 206 -15.82 9.87 -15.73
CA ILE A 206 -14.84 10.95 -15.83
C ILE A 206 -13.94 11.00 -14.60
N ASN A 207 -14.52 10.94 -13.40
CA ASN A 207 -13.74 10.97 -12.16
C ASN A 207 -12.74 9.81 -12.08
N LYS A 208 -13.11 8.64 -12.59
CA LYS A 208 -12.20 7.50 -12.70
C LYS A 208 -11.05 7.79 -13.65
N VAL A 209 -11.33 8.31 -14.85
CA VAL A 209 -10.29 8.70 -15.82
C VAL A 209 -9.33 9.72 -15.22
N VAL A 210 -9.85 10.80 -14.62
CA VAL A 210 -9.00 11.82 -13.98
C VAL A 210 -8.15 11.22 -12.88
N ARG A 211 -8.69 10.33 -12.03
CA ARG A 211 -7.89 9.65 -10.99
C ARG A 211 -6.80 8.76 -11.57
N ASP A 212 -7.11 7.99 -12.61
CA ASP A 212 -6.13 7.11 -13.25
C ASP A 212 -5.05 7.92 -14.00
N GLU A 213 -5.40 9.06 -14.61
CA GLU A 213 -4.45 9.96 -15.31
C GLU A 213 -3.59 10.81 -14.36
N THR A 214 -4.02 10.96 -13.11
CA THR A 214 -3.34 11.78 -12.07
C THR A 214 -2.66 10.95 -11.00
N SER A 215 -2.57 9.64 -11.22
CA SER A 215 -1.87 8.76 -10.31
C SER A 215 -0.88 7.85 -11.02
N ILE A 216 0.14 7.46 -10.28
CA ILE A 216 1.00 6.34 -10.67
C ILE A 216 0.77 5.17 -9.73
N ARG A 217 1.00 3.97 -10.24
CA ARG A 217 0.95 2.73 -9.48
C ARG A 217 2.36 2.20 -9.32
N ILE A 218 2.75 1.97 -8.08
CA ILE A 218 4.03 1.36 -7.72
C ILE A 218 3.76 0.23 -6.73
N THR A 219 4.77 -0.60 -6.47
CA THR A 219 4.68 -1.69 -5.50
C THR A 219 5.56 -1.42 -4.29
N THR A 220 5.10 -1.85 -3.13
CA THR A 220 5.86 -1.82 -1.88
C THR A 220 5.50 -3.02 -1.01
N ILE A 221 6.02 -3.07 0.21
CA ILE A 221 5.65 -4.06 1.22
C ILE A 221 4.54 -3.54 2.13
N GLY A 222 3.47 -4.30 2.29
CA GLY A 222 2.42 -3.99 3.26
C GLY A 222 1.85 -5.24 3.92
N PRO A 223 0.88 -5.07 4.81
CA PRO A 223 0.29 -6.18 5.54
C PRO A 223 -0.50 -7.10 4.61
N THR A 224 -0.29 -8.40 4.75
CA THR A 224 -0.95 -9.45 3.99
C THR A 224 -1.38 -10.59 4.91
N SER A 225 -2.65 -10.96 4.85
CA SER A 225 -3.15 -12.09 5.62
C SER A 225 -2.68 -13.41 5.00
N PRO A 226 -2.07 -14.33 5.78
CA PRO A 226 -1.71 -15.65 5.28
C PRO A 226 -2.97 -16.47 4.95
N GLN A 227 -2.80 -17.57 4.22
CA GLN A 227 -3.88 -18.51 3.92
C GLN A 227 -4.57 -19.01 5.21
N LYS A 228 -5.90 -19.16 5.16
CA LYS A 228 -6.70 -19.59 6.32
C LYS A 228 -6.27 -20.97 6.83
N ASN A 229 -6.10 -21.91 5.91
CA ASN A 229 -5.63 -23.25 6.20
C ASN A 229 -4.14 -23.30 5.91
N PHE A 230 -3.32 -23.39 6.96
CA PHE A 230 -1.88 -23.42 6.80
C PHE A 230 -1.43 -24.82 6.36
N VAL A 231 -0.78 -24.89 5.19
CA VAL A 231 -0.10 -26.09 4.69
C VAL A 231 1.34 -25.70 4.40
N ALA A 232 2.30 -26.35 5.07
CA ALA A 232 3.71 -25.96 4.99
C ALA A 232 4.25 -26.01 3.55
N LEU A 233 3.84 -27.02 2.77
CA LEU A 233 4.26 -27.18 1.38
C LEU A 233 3.71 -26.07 0.46
N ASP A 234 2.46 -25.65 0.67
CA ASP A 234 1.87 -24.53 -0.08
C ASP A 234 2.54 -23.21 0.31
N PHE A 235 2.86 -23.04 1.60
CA PHE A 235 3.51 -21.84 2.09
C PHE A 235 4.96 -21.69 1.58
N ILE A 236 5.74 -22.78 1.46
CA ILE A 236 7.08 -22.69 0.84
C ILE A 236 6.99 -22.39 -0.66
N ASN A 237 5.98 -22.90 -1.37
CA ASN A 237 5.74 -22.53 -2.77
C ASN A 237 5.38 -21.03 -2.90
N TYR A 238 4.61 -20.50 -1.95
CA TYR A 238 4.35 -19.06 -1.86
C TYR A 238 5.63 -18.25 -1.58
N LEU A 239 6.51 -18.71 -0.69
CA LEU A 239 7.82 -18.07 -0.46
C LEU A 239 8.69 -18.02 -1.72
N ILE A 240 8.71 -19.11 -2.50
CA ILE A 240 9.42 -19.15 -3.79
C ILE A 240 8.82 -18.13 -4.77
N SER A 241 7.49 -17.97 -4.80
CA SER A 241 6.86 -16.96 -5.65
C SER A 241 7.15 -15.54 -5.20
N LEU A 242 7.23 -15.28 -3.88
CA LEU A 242 7.65 -14.00 -3.33
C LEU A 242 9.10 -13.64 -3.71
N ARG A 243 10.02 -14.60 -3.64
CA ARG A 243 11.41 -14.41 -4.09
C ARG A 243 11.46 -13.99 -5.56
N ARG A 244 10.74 -14.69 -6.43
CA ARG A 244 10.67 -14.37 -7.88
C ARG A 244 10.05 -12.99 -8.12
N GLN A 245 9.01 -12.61 -7.39
CA GLN A 245 8.42 -11.28 -7.50
C GLN A 245 9.39 -10.19 -7.03
N ALA A 246 10.15 -10.42 -5.97
CA ALA A 246 11.18 -9.48 -5.52
C ALA A 246 12.26 -9.25 -6.59
N GLU A 247 12.65 -10.28 -7.34
CA GLU A 247 13.51 -10.14 -8.51
C GLU A 247 12.86 -9.30 -9.61
N THR A 248 11.60 -9.59 -9.99
CA THR A 248 10.84 -8.82 -10.99
C THR A 248 10.72 -7.34 -10.63
N HIS A 249 10.61 -7.01 -9.33
CA HIS A 249 10.56 -5.64 -8.84
C HIS A 249 11.93 -5.00 -8.63
N LEU A 250 13.02 -5.67 -9.03
CA LEU A 250 14.40 -5.21 -8.85
C LEU A 250 14.78 -4.96 -7.37
N TRP A 251 14.09 -5.63 -6.45
CA TRP A 251 14.39 -5.56 -5.02
C TRP A 251 15.61 -6.40 -4.62
N ILE A 252 16.06 -7.28 -5.51
CA ILE A 252 17.34 -7.98 -5.44
C ILE A 252 18.33 -7.23 -6.34
N THR A 253 19.24 -6.47 -5.74
CA THR A 253 20.16 -5.57 -6.46
C THR A 253 21.37 -6.28 -7.04
N GLN A 254 21.69 -7.48 -6.57
CA GLN A 254 22.78 -8.31 -7.09
C GLN A 254 22.23 -9.66 -7.59
N PRO A 255 21.98 -9.83 -8.91
CA PRO A 255 21.39 -11.05 -9.45
C PRO A 255 22.17 -12.34 -9.12
N SER A 256 23.48 -12.23 -8.83
CA SER A 256 24.33 -13.37 -8.49
C SER A 256 23.92 -14.11 -7.20
N ILE A 257 23.11 -13.51 -6.33
CA ILE A 257 22.62 -14.20 -5.11
C ILE A 257 21.41 -15.09 -5.36
N ILE A 258 20.72 -14.93 -6.50
CA ILE A 258 19.46 -15.64 -6.78
C ILE A 258 19.63 -17.16 -6.76
N PRO A 259 20.65 -17.77 -7.40
CA PRO A 259 20.85 -19.22 -7.34
C PRO A 259 21.06 -19.75 -5.91
N ALA A 260 21.71 -18.97 -5.05
CA ALA A 260 21.96 -19.36 -3.66
C ALA A 260 20.66 -19.34 -2.82
N LEU A 261 19.81 -18.33 -3.03
CA LEU A 261 18.48 -18.28 -2.40
C LEU A 261 17.60 -19.43 -2.87
N ASP A 262 17.63 -19.74 -4.17
CA ASP A 262 16.85 -20.84 -4.75
C ASP A 262 17.24 -22.20 -4.24
N ALA A 263 18.54 -22.50 -4.21
CA ALA A 263 19.02 -23.75 -3.65
C ALA A 263 18.55 -23.96 -2.20
N LYS A 264 18.55 -22.90 -1.38
CA LYS A 264 18.08 -22.98 0.02
C LYS A 264 16.57 -23.16 0.12
N LEU A 265 15.78 -22.47 -0.70
CA LEU A 265 14.32 -22.67 -0.75
C LEU A 265 13.95 -24.08 -1.23
N ASP A 266 14.68 -24.61 -2.21
CA ASP A 266 14.48 -25.97 -2.72
C ASP A 266 14.85 -27.04 -1.70
N LEU A 267 15.89 -26.84 -0.89
CA LEU A 267 16.23 -27.71 0.24
C LEU A 267 15.09 -27.75 1.28
N VAL A 268 14.58 -26.60 1.70
CA VAL A 268 13.42 -26.52 2.62
C VAL A 268 12.24 -27.30 2.02
N LYS A 269 11.94 -27.09 0.74
CA LYS A 269 10.84 -27.77 0.05
C LYS A 269 11.03 -29.29 0.00
N ALA A 270 12.24 -29.76 -0.29
CA ALA A 270 12.57 -31.18 -0.31
C ALA A 270 12.40 -31.80 1.09
N SER A 271 12.90 -31.14 2.13
CA SER A 271 12.73 -31.56 3.52
C SER A 271 11.25 -31.65 3.93
N LEU A 272 10.43 -30.67 3.53
CA LEU A 272 8.98 -30.69 3.77
C LEU A 272 8.26 -31.81 3.00
N THR A 273 8.66 -32.08 1.76
CA THR A 273 8.09 -33.18 0.94
C THR A 273 8.42 -34.54 1.53
N ALA A 274 9.61 -34.68 2.14
CA ALA A 274 10.01 -35.87 2.90
C ALA A 274 9.36 -35.96 4.30
N ASN A 275 8.47 -35.03 4.65
CA ASN A 275 7.86 -34.90 5.99
C ASN A 275 8.91 -34.80 7.12
N ASN A 276 10.10 -34.26 6.83
CA ASN A 276 11.19 -34.10 7.76
C ASN A 276 11.24 -32.66 8.30
N ASN A 277 10.35 -32.37 9.26
CA ASN A 277 10.24 -31.03 9.85
C ASN A 277 11.53 -30.58 10.55
N ALA A 278 12.32 -31.49 11.12
CA ALA A 278 13.57 -31.14 11.79
C ALA A 278 14.64 -30.65 10.80
N ALA A 279 14.78 -31.34 9.66
CA ALA A 279 15.64 -30.89 8.58
C ALA A 279 15.14 -29.55 8.00
N ALA A 280 13.84 -29.43 7.72
CA ALA A 280 13.26 -28.20 7.19
C ALA A 280 13.51 -26.99 8.10
N ILE A 281 13.42 -27.14 9.43
CA ILE A 281 13.74 -26.07 10.40
C ILE A 281 15.22 -25.67 10.32
N THR A 282 16.12 -26.63 10.12
CA THR A 282 17.57 -26.37 9.95
C THR A 282 17.81 -25.59 8.66
N ASP A 283 17.25 -26.04 7.55
CA ASP A 283 17.35 -25.38 6.24
C ASP A 283 16.77 -23.94 6.27
N LEU A 284 15.67 -23.73 7.00
CA LEU A 284 15.08 -22.40 7.19
C LEU A 284 16.00 -21.46 7.98
N ASN A 285 16.72 -21.94 8.99
CA ASN A 285 17.68 -21.13 9.72
C ASN A 285 18.87 -20.72 8.81
N ASP A 286 19.33 -21.64 7.96
CA ASP A 286 20.38 -21.35 6.98
C ASP A 286 19.93 -20.34 5.92
N LEU A 287 18.65 -20.34 5.54
CA LEU A 287 18.06 -19.33 4.68
C LEU A 287 17.94 -17.97 5.37
N ILE A 288 17.54 -17.93 6.64
CA ILE A 288 17.48 -16.68 7.41
C ILE A 288 18.86 -16.06 7.53
N ASN A 289 19.88 -16.86 7.85
CA ASN A 289 21.26 -16.38 7.95
C ASN A 289 21.76 -15.81 6.61
N GLU A 290 21.44 -16.46 5.48
CA GLU A 290 21.76 -15.93 4.15
C GLU A 290 21.10 -14.57 3.91
N VAL A 291 19.79 -14.46 4.16
CA VAL A 291 19.03 -13.21 3.97
C VAL A 291 19.57 -12.07 4.86
N GLU A 292 19.95 -12.37 6.11
CA GLU A 292 20.58 -11.39 7.01
C GLU A 292 21.96 -10.94 6.49
N ASN A 293 22.79 -11.87 6.02
CA ASN A 293 24.12 -11.56 5.50
C ASN A 293 24.09 -10.76 4.20
N LYS A 294 23.02 -10.87 3.41
CA LYS A 294 22.83 -10.13 2.15
C LYS A 294 22.09 -8.81 2.29
N LYS A 295 21.59 -8.51 3.48
CA LYS A 295 20.91 -7.25 3.81
C LYS A 295 21.81 -6.05 3.45
N LYS A 296 21.25 -5.05 2.77
CA LYS A 296 21.94 -3.82 2.30
C LYS A 296 23.05 -4.00 1.26
N VAL A 297 23.50 -5.22 0.99
CA VAL A 297 24.54 -5.49 -0.02
C VAL A 297 23.92 -5.95 -1.34
N ALA A 298 22.99 -6.90 -1.26
CA ALA A 298 22.36 -7.53 -2.42
C ALA A 298 20.82 -7.47 -2.37
N LEU A 299 20.26 -7.07 -1.23
CA LEU A 299 18.83 -6.95 -0.99
C LEU A 299 18.49 -5.52 -0.58
N THR A 300 17.46 -4.95 -1.23
CA THR A 300 16.73 -3.78 -0.71
C THR A 300 16.05 -4.11 0.62
N SER A 301 15.52 -3.08 1.30
CA SER A 301 14.69 -3.26 2.50
C SER A 301 13.51 -4.19 2.22
N GLU A 302 12.86 -4.02 1.08
CA GLU A 302 11.66 -4.70 0.65
C GLU A 302 11.91 -6.20 0.48
N ALA A 303 12.93 -6.59 -0.29
CA ALA A 303 13.28 -7.99 -0.47
C ALA A 303 13.71 -8.64 0.85
N TYR A 304 14.52 -7.94 1.65
CA TYR A 304 14.96 -8.43 2.96
C TYR A 304 13.77 -8.71 3.89
N ILE A 305 12.86 -7.74 4.04
CA ILE A 305 11.68 -7.84 4.91
C ILE A 305 10.74 -8.95 4.43
N LEU A 306 10.46 -8.98 3.12
CA LEU A 306 9.56 -9.95 2.51
C LEU A 306 10.04 -11.37 2.76
N LEU A 307 11.32 -11.65 2.52
CA LEU A 307 11.89 -12.98 2.73
C LEU A 307 12.00 -13.31 4.22
N LYS A 308 12.63 -12.44 5.02
CA LYS A 308 12.92 -12.71 6.43
C LYS A 308 11.66 -13.07 7.22
N PHE A 309 10.64 -12.23 7.19
CA PHE A 309 9.48 -12.43 8.07
C PHE A 309 8.59 -13.59 7.63
N ASN A 310 8.44 -13.83 6.33
CA ASN A 310 7.70 -14.99 5.86
C ASN A 310 8.45 -16.31 6.15
N VAL A 311 9.80 -16.34 6.02
CA VAL A 311 10.61 -17.51 6.39
C VAL A 311 10.55 -17.79 7.89
N LEU A 312 10.64 -16.74 8.73
CA LEU A 312 10.45 -16.84 10.17
C LEU A 312 9.06 -17.41 10.51
N TYR A 313 8.00 -16.92 9.86
CA TYR A 313 6.64 -17.41 10.07
C TYR A 313 6.51 -18.91 9.76
N LEU A 314 7.05 -19.38 8.63
CA LEU A 314 7.05 -20.81 8.29
C LEU A 314 7.78 -21.63 9.37
N ARG A 315 8.95 -21.19 9.80
CA ARG A 315 9.72 -21.88 10.84
C ARG A 315 8.96 -21.98 12.16
N GLU A 316 8.35 -20.89 12.62
CA GLU A 316 7.56 -20.87 13.86
C GLU A 316 6.34 -21.81 13.78
N LYS A 317 5.72 -21.96 12.60
CA LYS A 317 4.64 -22.91 12.41
C LYS A 317 5.09 -24.36 12.53
N LEU A 318 6.25 -24.71 11.95
CA LEU A 318 6.83 -26.05 12.06
C LEU A 318 7.28 -26.39 13.49
N LEU A 319 7.75 -25.40 14.25
CA LEU A 319 8.11 -25.59 15.65
C LEU A 319 6.89 -25.90 16.54
N ARG A 320 5.74 -25.30 16.25
CA ARG A 320 4.48 -25.50 16.99
C ARG A 320 3.69 -26.74 16.55
N SER A 321 4.06 -27.39 15.44
CA SER A 321 3.37 -28.59 14.93
C SER A 321 3.94 -29.91 15.44
N LYS A 322 4.87 -29.86 16.41
CA LYS A 322 5.38 -31.03 17.14
C LYS A 322 4.41 -31.42 18.24
#